data_AF-A0A8W8L2V3-F1
#
_entry.id   AF-A0A8W8L2V3-F1
#
_cell.length_a   1.000
_cell.length_b   1.000
_cell.length_c   1.000
_cell.angle_alpha   90.00
_cell.angle_beta   90.00
_cell.angle_gamma   90.00
#
_symmetry.space_group_name_H-M   'P 1'
#
loop_
_entity.id
_entity.type
_entity.pdbx_description
1 polymer ?
#
loop_
_entity_poly.entity_id
_entity_poly.type
_entity_poly.pdbx_seq_one_letter_code
_entity_poly.pdbx_strand_id
1 'polypeptide(L)'
;MRTVKVTRNIRFMQELRYLFALMIGSQKKYVDPSKAVEILKEAFSSSASSGVGDSQQDVSEFQHKLLEWLEDAFKSHLCRSSSPSLW
;
A
#
# COMPACT_ATOMS: atom_id res chain seq x y z
N MET A 1 10.11 4.23 -15.52
CA MET A 1 10.46 3.79 -14.14
C MET A 1 9.63 4.45 -13.03
N ARG A 2 9.30 5.76 -13.05
CA ARG A 2 8.44 6.39 -12.01
C ARG A 2 6.97 5.92 -12.00
N THR A 3 6.39 5.66 -13.17
CA THR A 3 4.95 5.31 -13.32
C THR A 3 4.56 3.98 -12.69
N VAL A 4 5.47 3.00 -12.65
CA VAL A 4 5.22 1.66 -12.11
C VAL A 4 5.09 1.71 -10.58
N LYS A 5 5.97 2.47 -9.90
CA LYS A 5 5.91 2.66 -8.44
C LYS A 5 4.62 3.35 -8.01
N VAL A 6 4.20 4.40 -8.72
CA VAL A 6 2.95 5.12 -8.44
C VAL A 6 1.73 4.20 -8.63
N THR A 7 1.71 3.40 -9.70
CA THR A 7 0.62 2.46 -9.97
C THR A 7 0.50 1.40 -8.86
N ARG A 8 1.63 0.86 -8.39
CA ARG A 8 1.68 -0.08 -7.26
C ARG A 8 1.18 0.58 -5.98
N ASN A 9 1.63 1.79 -5.65
CA ASN A 9 1.22 2.51 -4.44
C ASN A 9 -0.30 2.74 -4.44
N ILE A 10 -0.89 3.11 -5.58
CA ILE A 10 -2.34 3.27 -5.73
C ILE A 10 -3.08 1.94 -5.50
N ARG A 11 -2.61 0.83 -6.09
CA ARG A 11 -3.20 -0.51 -5.85
C ARG A 11 -3.12 -0.91 -4.38
N PHE A 12 -1.99 -0.65 -3.74
CA PHE A 12 -1.81 -0.90 -2.32
C PHE A 12 -2.78 -0.07 -1.47
N MET A 13 -3.01 1.21 -1.79
CA MET A 13 -3.99 2.04 -1.08
C MET A 13 -5.43 1.52 -1.23
N GLN A 14 -5.79 0.98 -2.39
CA GLN A 14 -7.11 0.41 -2.61
C GLN A 14 -7.34 -0.83 -1.73
N GLU A 15 -6.36 -1.74 -1.68
CA GLU A 15 -6.42 -2.92 -0.81
C GLU A 15 -6.39 -2.53 0.67
N LEU A 16 -5.62 -1.52 1.07
CA LEU A 16 -5.60 -1.03 2.46
C LEU A 16 -6.97 -0.46 2.87
N ARG A 17 -7.63 0.30 1.98
CA ARG A 17 -8.99 0.80 2.22
C ARG A 17 -9.99 -0.35 2.36
N TYR A 18 -9.88 -1.38 1.51
CA TYR A 18 -10.72 -2.57 1.60
C TYR A 18 -10.50 -3.31 2.91
N LEU A 19 -9.24 -3.49 3.33
CA LEU A 19 -8.89 -4.13 4.59
C LEU A 19 -9.48 -3.40 5.79
N PHE A 20 -9.37 -2.06 5.82
CA PHE A 20 -9.98 -1.24 6.88
C PHE A 20 -11.52 -1.34 6.88
N ALA A 21 -12.16 -1.35 5.71
CA ALA A 21 -13.60 -1.55 5.62
C ALA A 21 -14.03 -2.91 6.19
N LEU A 22 -13.24 -3.97 5.95
CA LEU A 22 -13.47 -5.29 6.56
C LEU A 22 -13.24 -5.27 8.06
N MET A 23 -12.18 -4.61 8.56
CA MET A 23 -11.91 -4.53 10.01
C MET A 23 -13.03 -3.82 10.78
N ILE A 24 -13.69 -2.85 10.16
CA ILE A 24 -14.76 -2.07 10.80
C ILE A 24 -16.13 -2.73 10.59
N GLY A 25 -16.40 -3.25 9.38
CA GLY A 25 -17.73 -3.71 8.98
C GLY A 25 -17.97 -5.22 9.08
N SER A 26 -16.93 -6.03 9.26
CA SER A 26 -17.07 -7.49 9.36
C SER A 26 -17.43 -7.93 10.78
N GLN A 27 -18.29 -8.95 10.89
CA GLN A 27 -18.57 -9.66 12.15
C GLN A 27 -17.57 -10.80 12.43
N LYS A 28 -16.60 -11.02 11.54
CA LYS A 28 -15.59 -12.08 11.71
C LYS A 28 -14.56 -11.65 12.77
N LYS A 29 -14.11 -12.62 13.58
CA LYS A 29 -13.06 -12.42 14.59
C LYS A 29 -11.71 -12.00 13.97
N TYR A 30 -11.46 -12.38 12.73
CA TYR A 30 -10.21 -12.09 12.02
C TYR A 30 -10.51 -11.65 10.59
N VAL A 31 -9.61 -10.82 10.05
CA VAL A 31 -9.61 -10.36 8.66
C VAL A 31 -8.34 -10.87 8.00
N ASP A 32 -8.47 -11.34 6.77
CA ASP A 32 -7.34 -11.83 5.97
C ASP A 32 -6.63 -10.66 5.26
N PRO A 33 -5.36 -10.37 5.58
CA PRO A 33 -4.60 -9.29 4.97
C PRO A 33 -3.79 -9.72 3.74
N SER A 34 -3.91 -10.98 3.27
CA SER A 34 -3.00 -11.59 2.30
C SER A 34 -2.78 -10.76 1.04
N LYS A 35 -3.86 -10.20 0.45
CA LYS A 35 -3.76 -9.35 -0.75
C LYS A 35 -2.89 -8.10 -0.55
N ALA A 36 -3.07 -7.41 0.58
CA ALA A 36 -2.24 -6.25 0.89
C ALA A 36 -0.79 -6.68 1.14
N VAL A 37 -0.59 -7.81 1.82
CA VAL A 37 0.73 -8.38 2.12
C VAL A 37 1.47 -8.83 0.85
N GLU A 38 0.80 -9.40 -0.14
CA GLU A 38 1.41 -9.77 -1.43
C GLU A 38 2.01 -8.54 -2.13
N ILE A 39 1.24 -7.43 -2.19
CA ILE A 39 1.71 -6.17 -2.77
C ILE A 39 2.88 -5.59 -1.97
N LEU A 40 2.85 -5.72 -0.63
CA LEU A 40 3.96 -5.33 0.25
C LEU A 40 5.22 -6.16 -0.06
N LYS A 41 5.10 -7.49 -0.15
CA LYS A 41 6.23 -8.40 -0.44
C LYS A 41 6.91 -8.02 -1.75
N GLU A 42 6.15 -7.72 -2.80
CA GLU A 42 6.70 -7.22 -4.07
C GLU A 42 7.44 -5.88 -3.90
N ALA A 43 6.92 -5.00 -3.05
CA ALA A 43 7.48 -3.68 -2.80
C ALA A 43 8.82 -3.71 -2.04
N PHE A 44 8.93 -4.58 -1.04
CA PHE A 44 10.16 -4.78 -0.27
C PHE A 44 11.19 -5.62 -1.05
N SER A 45 10.75 -6.63 -1.80
CA SER A 45 11.63 -7.43 -2.67
C SER A 45 12.25 -6.61 -3.81
N SER A 46 11.60 -5.52 -4.24
CA SER A 46 12.18 -4.59 -5.22
C SER A 46 13.32 -3.73 -4.64
N SER A 47 13.48 -3.69 -3.32
CA SER A 47 14.45 -2.86 -2.61
C SER A 47 15.66 -3.67 -2.09
N ALA A 48 15.53 -5.00 -1.98
CA ALA A 48 16.59 -5.91 -1.57
C ALA A 48 16.83 -6.97 -2.66
N SER A 49 18.07 -7.08 -3.15
CA SER A 49 18.51 -8.01 -4.19
C SER A 49 18.54 -9.50 -3.75
N SER A 50 17.85 -9.87 -2.68
CA SER A 50 17.83 -11.22 -2.10
C SER A 50 16.43 -11.56 -1.59
N GLY A 51 15.90 -12.70 -2.03
CA GLY A 51 14.50 -13.12 -1.85
C GLY A 51 14.08 -13.30 -0.39
N VAL A 52 13.54 -12.24 0.21
CA VAL A 52 12.92 -12.27 1.54
C VAL A 52 11.40 -12.43 1.38
N GLY A 53 10.97 -13.67 1.12
CA GLY A 53 9.55 -14.00 0.99
C GLY A 53 8.82 -14.11 2.33
N ASP A 54 9.50 -14.50 3.42
CA ASP A 54 8.85 -14.88 4.69
C ASP A 54 9.66 -14.56 5.97
N SER A 55 10.69 -13.71 5.91
CA SER A 55 11.41 -13.31 7.12
C SER A 55 10.67 -12.22 7.88
N GLN A 56 10.81 -12.21 9.22
CA GLN A 56 10.34 -11.09 10.04
C GLN A 56 10.95 -9.77 9.53
N GLN A 57 10.15 -8.71 9.58
CA GLN A 57 10.53 -7.38 9.09
C GLN A 57 10.62 -6.40 10.25
N ASP A 58 11.48 -5.39 10.11
CA ASP A 58 11.55 -4.28 11.05
C ASP A 58 10.29 -3.41 10.96
N VAL A 59 9.66 -3.13 12.11
CA VAL A 59 8.39 -2.38 12.17
C VAL A 59 8.60 -0.90 11.80
N SER A 60 9.74 -0.32 12.19
CA SER A 60 10.05 1.08 11.92
C SER A 60 10.33 1.29 10.43
N GLU A 61 11.03 0.35 9.78
CA GLU A 61 11.24 0.37 8.34
C GLU A 61 9.91 0.25 7.59
N PHE A 62 9.06 -0.70 8.01
CA PHE A 62 7.73 -0.86 7.44
C PHE A 62 6.90 0.43 7.53
N GLN A 63 6.85 1.04 8.72
CA GLN A 63 6.08 2.26 8.95
C GLN A 63 6.60 3.42 8.09
N HIS A 64 7.92 3.57 7.97
CA HIS A 64 8.50 4.62 7.15
C HIS A 64 8.14 4.45 5.66
N LYS A 65 8.24 3.23 5.13
CA LYS A 65 7.86 2.92 3.74
C LYS A 65 6.36 3.09 3.48
N LEU A 66 5.52 2.71 4.44
CA LEU A 66 4.09 2.91 4.37
C LEU A 66 3.75 4.41 4.23
N LEU A 67 4.36 5.26 5.05
CA LEU A 67 4.13 6.71 5.01
C LEU A 67 4.63 7.34 3.70
N GLU A 68 5.79 6.91 3.19
CA GLU A 68 6.32 7.31 1.89
C GLU A 68 5.31 7.00 0.76
N TRP A 69 4.76 5.78 0.74
CA TRP A 69 3.81 5.39 -0.31
C TRP A 69 2.45 6.08 -0.18
N LEU A 70 2.00 6.36 1.05
CA LEU A 70 0.82 7.17 1.33
C LEU A 70 0.98 8.56 0.73
N GLU A 71 2.09 9.22 1.04
CA GLU A 71 2.40 10.55 0.54
C GLU A 71 2.42 10.59 -1.00
N ASP A 72 3.09 9.62 -1.64
CA ASP A 72 3.13 9.48 -3.10
C ASP A 72 1.73 9.30 -3.72
N ALA A 73 0.89 8.45 -3.13
CA ALA A 73 -0.45 8.18 -3.62
C ALA A 73 -1.35 9.42 -3.53
N PHE A 74 -1.29 10.14 -2.40
CA PHE A 74 -2.04 11.39 -2.22
C PHE A 74 -1.57 12.50 -3.16
N LYS A 75 -0.25 12.69 -3.31
CA LYS A 75 0.31 13.67 -4.26
C LYS A 75 -0.07 13.36 -5.70
N SER A 76 -0.08 12.09 -6.09
CA SER A 76 -0.53 11.67 -7.43
C SER A 76 -2.01 11.95 -7.67
N HIS A 77 -2.85 11.84 -6.64
CA HIS A 77 -4.26 12.17 -6.74
C HIS A 77 -4.48 13.70 -6.83
N LEU A 78 -3.70 14.47 -6.06
CA LEU A 78 -3.76 15.94 -6.05
C LEU A 78 -3.24 16.59 -7.33
N CYS A 79 -2.18 16.03 -7.94
CA CYS A 79 -1.72 16.49 -9.26
C CYS A 79 -2.75 16.21 -10.37
N ARG A 80 -3.66 15.23 -10.19
CA ARG A 80 -4.78 14.97 -11.10
C ARG A 80 -6.01 15.83 -10.78
N SER A 81 -6.11 16.37 -9.57
CA SER A 81 -7.22 17.22 -9.12
C SER A 81 -7.03 18.72 -9.38
N SER A 82 -6.02 19.13 -10.16
CA SER A 82 -6.02 20.47 -10.79
C SER A 82 -7.11 20.63 -11.87
N SER A 83 -7.91 19.59 -12.14
CA SER A 83 -9.22 19.74 -12.75
C SER A 83 -10.29 19.69 -11.65
N PRO A 84 -10.96 20.82 -11.35
CA PRO A 84 -11.96 20.89 -10.30
C PRO A 84 -13.28 20.34 -10.84
N SER A 85 -13.53 19.05 -10.64
CA SER A 85 -14.90 18.55 -10.71
C SER A 85 -15.08 17.29 -9.88
N LEU A 86 -15.87 17.47 -8.82
CA LEU A 86 -16.72 16.50 -8.14
C LEU A 86 -16.02 15.42 -7.31
N TRP A 87 -15.71 15.79 -6.07
CA TRP A 87 -16.38 15.19 -4.90
C TRP A 87 -16.98 16.32 -4.08
#